data_AF-A0A1B4Q3G6-F1
#
_entry.id   AF-A0A1B4Q3G6-F1
#
_cell.length_a   1.000
_cell.length_b   1.000
_cell.length_c   1.000
_cell.angle_alpha   90.00
_cell.angle_beta   90.00
_cell.angle_gamma   90.00
#
_symmetry.space_group_name_H-M   'P 1'
#
loop_
_entity.id
_entity.type
_entity.pdbx_description
1 polymer ?
#
loop_
_entity_poly.entity_id
_entity_poly.type
_entity_poly.pdbx_seq_one_letter_code
_entity_poly.pdbx_strand_id
1 'polypeptide(L)'
;MLATHAHTVRTMRLHQTENWHHMLRAAQRTWRLVCDLGLDLHDLRLKSYPAPSYRLDRLYGNQWLAIGDAASAYDPITAQGIIKSLSNGVSAADAIRNRLNGDPHALEAFSQIVHAQYHQYLHMRHHFYCLEQRWPESDFWRHCAQQSNLA
;
A
#
# COMPACT_ATOMS: atom_id res chain seq x y z
N MET A 1 1.92 -7.61 -10.17
CA MET A 1 2.46 -7.62 -8.80
C MET A 1 1.91 -8.84 -8.09
N LEU A 2 2.74 -9.63 -7.42
CA LEU A 2 2.30 -10.74 -6.57
C LEU A 2 2.41 -10.28 -5.11
N ALA A 3 1.30 -10.36 -4.36
CA ALA A 3 1.24 -9.99 -2.96
C ALA A 3 1.05 -11.24 -2.11
N THR A 4 1.77 -11.31 -0.99
CA THR A 4 1.63 -12.36 0.01
C THR A 4 2.19 -11.89 1.35
N HIS A 5 1.96 -12.64 2.42
CA HIS A 5 2.50 -12.32 3.73
C HIS A 5 3.99 -12.63 3.81
N ALA A 6 4.72 -11.86 4.64
CA ALA A 6 6.15 -12.06 4.87
C ALA A 6 6.48 -13.48 5.39
N HIS A 7 5.56 -14.09 6.14
CA HIS A 7 5.68 -15.49 6.56
C HIS A 7 5.75 -16.43 5.35
N THR A 8 4.85 -16.32 4.39
CA THR A 8 4.84 -17.13 3.15
C THR A 8 6.12 -16.94 2.34
N VAL A 9 6.61 -15.70 2.21
CA VAL A 9 7.90 -15.41 1.55
C VAL A 9 9.06 -16.19 2.19
N ARG A 10 9.10 -16.26 3.52
CA ARG A 10 10.13 -16.98 4.27
C ARG A 10 9.96 -18.49 4.15
N THR A 11 8.77 -19.01 4.41
CA THR A 11 8.47 -20.45 4.43
C THR A 11 8.68 -21.09 3.05
N MET A 12 8.21 -20.44 1.99
CA MET A 12 8.37 -20.91 0.61
C MET A 12 9.70 -20.47 -0.03
N ARG A 13 10.56 -19.75 0.72
CA ARG A 13 11.85 -19.19 0.25
C ARG A 13 11.70 -18.47 -1.09
N LEU A 14 10.70 -17.60 -1.20
CA LEU A 14 10.38 -16.92 -2.46
C LEU A 14 11.44 -15.92 -2.91
N HIS A 15 12.48 -15.64 -2.10
CA HIS A 15 13.65 -14.90 -2.53
C HIS A 15 14.55 -15.69 -3.48
N GLN A 16 14.37 -17.01 -3.57
CA GLN A 16 15.03 -17.88 -4.54
C GLN A 16 14.23 -17.88 -5.85
N THR A 17 14.90 -17.57 -6.94
CA THR A 17 14.30 -17.37 -8.27
C THR A 17 13.53 -18.62 -8.73
N GLU A 18 14.02 -19.82 -8.44
CA GLU A 18 13.38 -21.09 -8.84
C GLU A 18 12.02 -21.28 -8.17
N ASN A 19 11.92 -21.01 -6.86
CA ASN A 19 10.67 -21.15 -6.11
C ASN A 19 9.64 -20.10 -6.58
N TRP A 20 10.11 -18.89 -6.88
CA TRP A 20 9.24 -17.86 -7.45
C TRP A 20 8.77 -18.21 -8.86
N HIS A 21 9.64 -18.77 -9.72
CA HIS A 21 9.26 -19.26 -11.05
C HIS A 21 8.19 -20.35 -10.98
N HIS A 22 8.31 -21.27 -10.04
CA HIS A 22 7.30 -22.30 -9.82
C HIS A 22 5.92 -21.68 -9.53
N MET A 23 5.87 -20.68 -8.63
CA MET A 23 4.62 -19.94 -8.36
C MET A 23 4.11 -19.14 -9.56
N LEU A 24 5.01 -18.47 -10.29
CA LEU A 24 4.63 -17.68 -11.46
C LEU A 24 3.96 -18.54 -12.54
N ARG A 25 4.49 -19.75 -12.79
CA ARG A 25 3.92 -20.71 -13.75
C ARG A 25 2.50 -21.13 -13.40
N ALA A 26 2.17 -21.21 -12.11
CA ALA A 26 0.80 -21.49 -11.66
C ALA A 26 -0.17 -20.33 -11.99
N ALA A 27 0.33 -19.09 -12.04
CA ALA A 27 -0.44 -17.92 -12.48
C ALA A 27 -0.45 -17.80 -14.02
N GLN A 28 -1.17 -18.69 -14.70
CA GLN A 28 -1.11 -18.88 -16.16
C GLN A 28 -1.16 -17.59 -17.00
N ARG A 29 -2.03 -16.62 -16.65
CA ARG A 29 -2.13 -15.35 -17.40
C ARG A 29 -0.86 -14.50 -17.25
N THR A 30 -0.36 -14.37 -16.02
CA THR A 30 0.88 -13.62 -15.74
C THR A 30 2.09 -14.33 -16.35
N TRP A 31 2.13 -15.66 -16.27
CA TRP A 31 3.17 -16.46 -16.91
C TRP A 31 3.25 -16.20 -18.41
N ARG A 32 2.11 -16.23 -19.12
CA ARG A 32 2.05 -15.94 -20.55
C ARG A 32 2.59 -14.54 -20.87
N LEU A 33 2.12 -13.52 -20.15
CA LEU A 33 2.60 -12.15 -20.32
C LEU A 33 4.12 -12.04 -20.13
N VAL A 34 4.67 -12.75 -19.16
CA VAL A 34 6.12 -12.75 -18.90
C VAL A 34 6.91 -13.46 -20.00
N CYS A 35 6.41 -14.60 -20.50
CA CYS A 35 7.03 -15.31 -21.62
C CYS A 35 7.02 -14.47 -22.90
N ASP A 36 5.94 -13.73 -23.16
CA ASP A 36 5.78 -12.90 -24.37
C ASP A 36 6.76 -11.71 -24.39
N LEU A 37 7.35 -11.33 -23.25
CA LEU A 37 8.38 -10.28 -23.17
C LEU A 37 9.75 -10.76 -23.68
N GLY A 38 9.95 -12.06 -23.93
CA GLY A 38 11.22 -12.60 -24.42
C GLY A 38 12.40 -12.45 -23.43
N LEU A 39 12.11 -12.28 -22.15
CA LEU A 39 13.13 -12.12 -21.10
C LEU A 39 13.71 -13.48 -20.71
N ASP A 40 15.04 -13.52 -20.53
CA ASP A 40 15.64 -14.64 -19.78
C ASP A 40 15.30 -14.46 -18.30
N LEU A 41 14.49 -15.37 -17.78
CA LEU A 41 14.06 -15.35 -16.40
C LEU A 41 15.20 -15.67 -15.43
N HIS A 42 16.28 -16.30 -15.89
CA HIS A 42 17.47 -16.56 -15.07
C HIS A 42 18.25 -15.28 -14.75
N ASP A 43 18.16 -14.26 -15.61
CA ASP A 43 18.78 -12.95 -15.39
C ASP A 43 17.92 -12.02 -14.54
N LEU A 44 16.68 -12.40 -14.26
CA LEU A 44 15.77 -11.57 -13.46
C LEU A 44 16.12 -11.63 -11.98
N ARG A 45 16.54 -10.49 -11.45
CA ARG A 45 16.70 -10.30 -10.01
C ARG A 45 15.36 -10.00 -9.36
N LEU A 46 14.83 -10.97 -8.62
CA LEU A 46 13.62 -10.76 -7.84
C LEU A 46 13.84 -9.72 -6.73
N LYS A 47 12.89 -8.79 -6.60
CA LYS A 47 12.84 -7.82 -5.51
C LYS A 47 11.51 -7.96 -4.78
N SER A 48 11.58 -7.96 -3.46
CA SER A 48 10.41 -7.93 -2.58
C SER A 48 10.48 -6.69 -1.70
N TYR A 49 9.34 -6.05 -1.50
CA TYR A 49 9.22 -4.86 -0.69
C TYR A 49 8.02 -5.03 0.25
N PRO A 50 8.15 -4.62 1.53
CA PRO A 50 7.00 -4.53 2.40
C PRO A 50 6.07 -3.42 1.90
N ALA A 51 4.77 -3.66 1.96
CA ALA A 51 3.73 -2.69 1.63
C ALA A 51 2.77 -2.53 2.82
N PRO A 52 3.23 -1.96 3.95
CA PRO A 52 2.39 -1.81 5.13
C PRO A 52 1.35 -0.72 4.93
N SER A 53 0.26 -0.82 5.67
CA SER A 53 -0.68 0.28 5.88
C SER A 53 -0.36 0.97 7.20
N TYR A 54 -0.21 2.29 7.20
CA TYR A 54 -0.05 3.05 8.43
C TYR A 54 -0.50 4.50 8.26
N ARG A 55 -0.67 5.19 9.39
CA ARG A 55 -0.75 6.64 9.51
C ARG A 55 0.10 7.04 10.73
N LEU A 56 0.88 8.11 10.62
CA LEU A 56 1.60 8.65 11.78
C LEU A 56 0.62 9.21 12.81
N ASP A 57 0.88 9.00 14.10
CA ASP A 57 0.06 9.58 15.17
C ASP A 57 0.13 11.10 15.20
N ARG A 58 1.31 11.65 14.92
CA ARG A 58 1.55 13.09 14.81
C ARG A 58 2.06 13.40 13.41
N LEU A 59 1.36 14.27 12.69
CA LEU A 59 1.71 14.65 11.32
C LEU A 59 2.54 15.91 11.21
N TYR A 60 2.69 16.68 12.28
CA TYR A 60 3.46 17.92 12.26
C TYR A 60 4.11 18.20 13.61
N GLY A 61 5.11 19.06 13.58
CA GLY A 61 5.78 19.54 14.79
C GLY A 61 6.56 20.81 14.50
N ASN A 62 7.59 21.08 15.30
CA ASN A 62 8.42 22.24 15.07
C ASN A 62 9.14 22.14 13.71
N GLN A 63 8.76 23.01 12.77
CA GLN A 63 9.36 23.13 11.44
C GLN A 63 9.29 21.86 10.56
N TRP A 64 8.31 20.98 10.77
CA TRP A 64 8.08 19.86 9.87
C TRP A 64 6.60 19.51 9.75
N LEU A 65 6.23 18.96 8.59
CA LEU A 65 4.92 18.45 8.24
C LEU A 65 5.12 17.19 7.38
N ALA A 66 4.57 16.06 7.81
CA ALA A 66 4.54 14.84 7.03
C ALA A 66 3.40 14.88 6.02
N ILE A 67 3.68 14.47 4.78
CA ILE A 67 2.71 14.40 3.67
C ILE A 67 2.88 13.10 2.88
N GLY A 68 1.89 12.74 2.08
CA GLY A 68 1.97 11.56 1.22
C GLY A 68 2.27 10.29 2.02
N ASP A 69 3.23 9.49 1.56
CA ASP A 69 3.61 8.26 2.25
C ASP A 69 4.35 8.50 3.58
N ALA A 70 4.96 9.67 3.78
CA ALA A 70 5.50 10.03 5.09
C ALA A 70 4.38 10.20 6.13
N ALA A 71 3.20 10.69 5.73
CA ALA A 71 2.06 10.86 6.62
C ALA A 71 1.27 9.58 6.84
N SER A 72 1.00 8.85 5.75
CA SER A 72 0.26 7.59 5.78
C SER A 72 0.58 6.75 4.55
N ALA A 73 0.76 5.44 4.69
CA ALA A 73 0.94 4.52 3.56
C ALA A 73 -0.31 3.67 3.36
N TYR A 74 -0.70 3.49 2.10
CA TYR A 74 -1.91 2.77 1.71
C TYR A 74 -1.54 1.45 1.05
N ASP A 75 -2.32 0.41 1.33
CA ASP A 75 -2.24 -0.89 0.68
C ASP A 75 -2.50 -0.73 -0.83
N PRO A 76 -1.64 -1.31 -1.69
CA PRO A 76 -1.78 -1.23 -3.14
C PRO A 76 -3.12 -1.73 -3.68
N ILE A 77 -3.86 -2.56 -2.94
CA ILE A 77 -5.18 -3.07 -3.35
C ILE A 77 -6.17 -1.96 -3.71
N THR A 78 -6.02 -0.78 -3.08
CA THR A 78 -6.90 0.37 -3.27
C THR A 78 -6.51 1.27 -4.43
N ALA A 79 -5.32 1.07 -5.01
CA ALA A 79 -4.72 1.90 -6.06
C ALA A 79 -4.67 3.42 -5.76
N GLN A 80 -4.68 3.82 -4.47
CA GLN A 80 -4.85 5.22 -4.07
C GLN A 80 -3.59 5.95 -3.61
N GLY A 81 -2.46 5.27 -3.42
CA GLY A 81 -1.26 5.86 -2.84
C GLY A 81 -0.78 7.14 -3.54
N ILE A 82 -0.74 7.13 -4.88
CA ILE A 82 -0.30 8.29 -5.69
C ILE A 82 -1.32 9.43 -5.62
N ILE A 83 -2.60 9.15 -5.86
CA ILE A 83 -3.67 10.16 -5.88
C ILE A 83 -3.77 10.85 -4.51
N LYS A 84 -3.76 10.07 -3.42
CA LYS A 84 -3.74 10.59 -2.04
C LYS A 84 -2.51 11.48 -1.81
N SER A 85 -1.33 11.05 -2.23
CA SER A 85 -0.11 11.81 -1.99
C SER A 85 -0.08 13.15 -2.73
N LEU A 86 -0.59 13.19 -3.96
CA LEU A 86 -0.77 14.43 -4.71
C LEU A 86 -1.77 15.37 -4.03
N SER A 87 -2.93 14.84 -3.61
CA SER A 87 -3.92 15.62 -2.86
C SER A 87 -3.35 16.18 -1.55
N ASN A 88 -2.60 15.37 -0.79
CA ASN A 88 -1.92 15.82 0.41
C ASN A 88 -0.91 16.94 0.11
N GLY A 89 -0.16 16.85 -0.98
CA GLY A 89 0.78 17.90 -1.39
C GLY A 89 0.10 19.26 -1.60
N VAL A 90 -1.06 19.27 -2.27
CA VAL A 90 -1.85 20.49 -2.49
C VAL A 90 -2.38 21.04 -1.17
N SER A 91 -3.07 20.21 -0.37
CA SER A 91 -3.65 20.64 0.91
C SER A 91 -2.58 21.08 1.91
N ALA A 92 -1.40 20.46 1.89
CA ALA A 92 -0.29 20.83 2.75
C ALA A 92 0.29 22.19 2.38
N ALA A 93 0.39 22.52 1.08
CA ALA A 93 0.86 23.82 0.64
C ALA A 93 -0.06 24.95 1.16
N ASP A 94 -1.38 24.74 1.11
CA ASP A 94 -2.35 25.68 1.67
C ASP A 94 -2.21 25.80 3.20
N ALA A 95 -2.05 24.68 3.90
CA ALA A 95 -1.86 24.67 5.35
C ALA A 95 -0.56 25.38 5.79
N ILE A 96 0.54 25.16 5.06
CA ILE A 96 1.82 25.85 5.30
C ILE A 96 1.66 27.35 5.08
N ARG A 97 1.04 27.77 3.96
CA ARG A 97 0.79 29.18 3.68
C ARG A 97 -0.02 29.84 4.81
N ASN A 98 -1.10 29.20 5.24
CA ASN A 98 -1.95 29.74 6.31
C ASN A 98 -1.20 29.82 7.64
N ARG A 99 -0.39 28.81 7.97
CA ARG A 99 0.47 28.80 9.16
C ARG A 99 1.48 29.96 9.15
N LEU A 100 2.12 30.22 8.01
CA LEU A 100 3.05 31.34 7.84
C LEU A 100 2.36 32.70 7.95
N ASN A 101 1.08 32.78 7.56
CA ASN A 101 0.24 33.97 7.71
C ASN A 101 -0.33 34.14 9.14
N GLY A 102 0.10 33.32 10.10
CA GLY A 102 -0.21 33.48 11.51
C GLY A 102 -1.36 32.60 12.03
N ASP A 103 -1.97 31.73 11.22
CA ASP A 103 -2.99 30.80 11.69
C ASP A 103 -2.35 29.66 12.51
N PRO A 104 -2.63 29.55 13.83
CA PRO A 104 -2.08 28.48 14.65
C PRO A 104 -2.71 27.11 14.40
N HIS A 105 -3.87 27.04 13.76
CA HIS A 105 -4.64 25.80 13.58
C HIS A 105 -4.49 25.18 12.18
N ALA A 106 -3.83 25.87 11.24
CA ALA A 106 -3.72 25.42 9.85
C ALA A 106 -3.13 24.00 9.69
N LEU A 107 -2.06 23.67 10.44
CA LEU A 107 -1.45 22.34 10.37
C LEU A 107 -2.30 21.27 11.04
N GLU A 108 -3.02 21.62 12.10
CA GLU A 108 -3.97 20.72 12.78
C GLU A 108 -5.14 20.38 11.85
N ALA A 109 -5.70 21.37 11.15
CA ALA A 109 -6.76 21.18 10.17
C ALA A 109 -6.31 20.23 9.04
N PHE A 110 -5.08 20.38 8.53
CA PHE A 110 -4.52 19.41 7.58
C PHE A 110 -4.38 18.00 8.18
N SER A 111 -3.91 17.89 9.43
CA SER A 111 -3.81 16.60 10.12
C SER A 111 -5.16 15.89 10.16
N GLN A 112 -6.24 16.61 10.49
CA GLN A 112 -7.60 16.06 10.53
C GLN A 112 -8.07 15.56 9.16
N ILE A 113 -7.73 16.26 8.08
CA ILE A 113 -8.01 15.80 6.70
C ILE A 113 -7.33 14.46 6.44
N VAL A 114 -6.04 14.31 6.78
CA VAL A 114 -5.33 13.05 6.57
C VAL A 114 -5.91 11.92 7.43
N HIS A 115 -6.34 12.22 8.67
CA HIS A 115 -6.99 11.23 9.53
C HIS A 115 -8.30 10.71 8.92
N ALA A 116 -9.15 11.64 8.44
CA ALA A 116 -10.41 11.29 7.79
C ALA A 116 -10.19 10.47 6.51
N GLN A 117 -9.23 10.89 5.68
CA GLN A 117 -8.85 10.15 4.47
C GLN A 117 -8.35 8.74 4.79
N TYR A 118 -7.56 8.57 5.85
CA TYR A 118 -7.07 7.27 6.28
C TYR A 118 -8.20 6.36 6.77
N HIS A 119 -9.16 6.89 7.54
CA HIS A 119 -10.35 6.14 7.95
C HIS A 119 -11.17 5.65 6.74
N GLN A 120 -11.44 6.54 5.77
CA GLN A 120 -12.15 6.17 4.55
C GLN A 120 -11.38 5.09 3.76
N TYR A 121 -10.06 5.20 3.72
CA TYR A 121 -9.19 4.20 3.10
C TYR A 121 -9.33 2.82 3.74
N LEU A 122 -9.40 2.71 5.06
CA LEU A 122 -9.53 1.42 5.75
C LEU A 122 -10.82 0.70 5.34
N HIS A 123 -11.93 1.41 5.26
CA HIS A 123 -13.20 0.85 4.78
C HIS A 123 -13.11 0.36 3.33
N MET A 124 -12.47 1.13 2.46
CA MET A 124 -12.32 0.78 1.05
C MET A 124 -11.36 -0.41 0.86
N ARG A 125 -10.29 -0.48 1.65
CA ARG A 125 -9.38 -1.64 1.69
C ARG A 125 -10.13 -2.90 2.10
N HIS A 126 -10.91 -2.84 3.18
CA HIS A 126 -11.76 -3.97 3.60
C HIS A 126 -12.71 -4.40 2.48
N HIS A 127 -13.41 -3.44 1.87
CA HIS A 127 -14.32 -3.72 0.77
C HIS A 127 -13.64 -4.48 -0.37
N PHE A 128 -12.49 -3.99 -0.87
CA PHE A 128 -11.79 -4.66 -1.98
C PHE A 128 -11.30 -6.06 -1.62
N TYR A 129 -10.80 -6.29 -0.40
CA TYR A 129 -10.40 -7.64 0.01
C TYR A 129 -11.58 -8.61 0.08
N CYS A 130 -12.77 -8.14 0.50
CA CYS A 130 -13.98 -8.96 0.58
C CYS A 130 -14.64 -9.24 -0.77
N LEU A 131 -14.38 -8.42 -1.80
CA LEU A 131 -14.88 -8.67 -3.15
C LEU A 131 -14.25 -9.89 -3.83
N GLU A 132 -13.06 -10.30 -3.40
CA GLU A 132 -12.36 -11.42 -4.02
C GLU A 132 -12.93 -12.76 -3.56
N GLN A 133 -13.48 -13.52 -4.51
CA GLN A 133 -14.13 -14.81 -4.26
C GLN A 133 -13.52 -15.95 -5.08
N ARG A 134 -12.57 -15.68 -5.98
CA ARG A 134 -11.95 -16.68 -6.87
C ARG A 134 -10.96 -17.58 -6.15
N TRP A 135 -10.44 -17.15 -4.99
CA TRP A 135 -9.38 -17.86 -4.26
C TRP A 135 -9.75 -18.11 -2.79
N PRO A 136 -10.83 -18.85 -2.50
CA PRO A 136 -11.30 -19.09 -1.13
C PRO A 136 -10.31 -19.87 -0.26
N GLU A 137 -9.45 -20.69 -0.89
CA GLU A 137 -8.41 -21.45 -0.20
C GLU A 137 -7.08 -20.70 -0.03
N SER A 138 -6.99 -19.45 -0.51
CA SER A 138 -5.78 -18.67 -0.34
C SER A 138 -5.70 -18.10 1.06
N ASP A 139 -4.67 -18.50 1.81
CA ASP A 139 -4.39 -17.94 3.13
C ASP A 139 -4.23 -16.42 3.11
N PHE A 140 -3.61 -15.86 2.07
CA PHE A 140 -3.45 -14.41 1.94
C PHE A 140 -4.79 -13.69 1.90
N TRP A 141 -5.69 -14.11 1.01
CA TRP A 141 -7.00 -13.46 0.85
C TRP A 141 -7.88 -13.63 2.09
N ARG A 142 -7.87 -14.83 2.72
CA ARG A 142 -8.60 -15.09 3.97
C ARG A 142 -8.12 -14.18 5.10
N HIS A 143 -6.81 -14.10 5.33
CA HIS A 143 -6.26 -13.27 6.41
C HIS A 143 -6.53 -11.77 6.15
N CYS A 144 -6.35 -11.28 4.91
CA CYS A 144 -6.59 -9.88 4.57
C CYS A 144 -8.06 -9.48 4.76
N ALA A 145 -9.01 -10.33 4.36
CA ALA A 145 -10.44 -10.09 4.58
C ALA A 145 -10.79 -10.06 6.08
N GLN A 146 -10.23 -10.97 6.87
CA GLN A 146 -10.49 -11.05 8.32
C GLN A 146 -9.86 -9.90 9.11
N GLN A 147 -8.61 -9.53 8.83
CA GLN A 147 -7.89 -8.46 9.54
C GLN A 147 -8.47 -7.07 9.25
N SER A 148 -9.06 -6.89 8.07
CA SER A 148 -9.67 -5.61 7.70
C SER A 148 -10.99 -5.34 8.44
N ASN A 149 -11.48 -6.30 9.23
CA ASN A 149 -12.67 -6.19 10.08
C ASN A 149 -12.36 -5.64 11.50
N LEU A 150 -11.07 -5.45 11.82
CA LEU A 150 -10.56 -4.99 13.13
C LEU A 150 -10.05 -3.54 13.10
N ALA A 151 -10.36 -2.79 12.03
CA ALA A 151 -9.87 -1.44 11.78
C ALA A 151 -10.95 -0.37 12.01
#